data_AF-A0A7D7PSY8-F1
#
_entry.id   AF-A0A7D7PSY8-F1
#
_cell.length_a   1.000
_cell.length_b   1.000
_cell.length_c   1.000
_cell.angle_alpha   90.00
_cell.angle_beta   90.00
_cell.angle_gamma   90.00
#
_symmetry.space_group_name_H-M   'P 1'
#
loop_
_entity.id
_entity.type
_entity.pdbx_description
1 polymer ?
#
loop_
_entity_poly.entity_id
_entity_poly.type
_entity_poly.pdbx_seq_one_letter_code
_entity_poly.pdbx_strand_id
1 'polypeptide(L)'
;MSETARTTARQTRTVALLHADAPQLPFLAGALGSPFTAVTQEGWSAALVAPGVDPVALAAAGDPGSVSVVLTSDGESRTLRVCPPVTALESHADWREQLADLAEATTLRWGPEERDETSAVPGAASVVDSPSAVESPAVVESIASLCDLDPAATARLENYARTPSSALLLESVLQLLGLPVVAAKIVEQQRELHEFEGVGEYEPRTTGLSLLDAASVEPSGNDVLARIQRAYVRRPALLLAVGGAEIALGAGLAGLASRGGRGAKLLGSASALMFSDAAVQTALWAAVRARKRR
;
A
#
# COMPACT_ATOMS: atom_id res chain seq x y z
N MET A 1 -30.45 37.20 -10.75
CA MET A 1 -28.99 37.16 -10.93
C MET A 1 -28.58 35.73 -10.70
N SER A 2 -28.33 35.00 -11.79
CA SER A 2 -28.20 33.54 -11.79
C SER A 2 -26.81 33.14 -11.30
N GLU A 3 -26.78 32.57 -10.10
CA GLU A 3 -25.62 31.93 -9.50
C GLU A 3 -25.33 30.67 -10.33
N THR A 4 -24.40 30.81 -11.27
CA THR A 4 -24.00 29.71 -12.16
C THR A 4 -23.05 28.85 -11.33
N ALA A 5 -23.59 27.79 -10.74
CA ALA A 5 -22.81 26.74 -10.09
C ALA A 5 -21.76 26.25 -11.08
N ARG A 6 -20.48 26.57 -10.83
CA ARG A 6 -19.36 25.91 -11.47
C ARG A 6 -19.32 24.48 -10.93
N THR A 7 -20.05 23.58 -11.56
CA THR A 7 -19.80 22.14 -11.45
C THR A 7 -18.49 21.88 -12.19
N THR A 8 -17.36 22.19 -11.56
CA THR A 8 -16.09 21.59 -11.95
C THR A 8 -16.23 20.10 -11.68
N ALA A 9 -16.44 19.30 -12.73
CA ALA A 9 -16.43 17.85 -12.64
C ALA A 9 -15.16 17.44 -11.89
N ARG A 10 -15.32 16.95 -10.66
CA ARG A 10 -14.19 16.48 -9.85
C ARG A 10 -13.68 15.22 -10.53
N GLN A 11 -12.38 15.20 -10.82
CA GLN A 11 -11.74 14.04 -11.43
C GLN A 11 -11.82 12.87 -10.44
N THR A 12 -12.34 11.72 -10.89
CA THR A 12 -12.35 10.48 -10.12
C THR A 12 -10.94 10.13 -9.68
N ARG A 13 -10.76 9.90 -8.37
CA ARG A 13 -9.49 9.45 -7.80
C ARG A 13 -9.65 8.07 -7.19
N THR A 14 -8.66 7.22 -7.44
CA THR A 14 -8.54 5.91 -6.82
C THR A 14 -7.26 5.83 -6.02
N VAL A 15 -7.35 5.37 -4.79
CA VAL A 15 -6.22 5.13 -3.88
C VAL A 15 -6.26 3.69 -3.41
N ALA A 16 -5.12 3.01 -3.50
CA ALA A 16 -4.90 1.71 -2.90
C ALA A 16 -4.16 1.90 -1.57
N LEU A 17 -4.78 1.47 -0.48
CA LEU A 17 -4.19 1.38 0.83
C LEU A 17 -3.61 -0.03 1.01
N LEU A 18 -2.30 -0.09 1.16
CA LEU A 18 -1.54 -1.33 1.19
C LEU A 18 -0.63 -1.37 2.42
N HIS A 19 -0.48 -2.56 3.00
CA HIS A 19 0.39 -2.80 4.13
C HIS A 19 1.84 -2.94 3.64
N ALA A 20 2.40 -1.83 3.16
CA ALA A 20 3.81 -1.73 2.85
C ALA A 20 4.34 -0.39 3.35
N ASP A 21 5.52 -0.40 3.97
CA ASP A 21 6.16 0.80 4.48
C ASP A 21 7.02 1.47 3.39
N ALA A 22 7.42 2.71 3.61
CA ALA A 22 8.17 3.54 2.66
C ALA A 22 9.41 2.85 2.03
N PRO A 23 10.18 2.00 2.74
CA PRO A 23 11.29 1.25 2.14
C PRO A 23 10.88 0.15 1.16
N GLN A 24 9.65 -0.34 1.21
CA GLN A 24 9.17 -1.43 0.35
C GLN A 24 8.65 -0.90 -1.00
N LEU A 25 8.22 0.35 -1.04
CA LEU A 25 7.63 0.99 -2.22
C LEU A 25 8.54 1.03 -3.48
N PRO A 26 9.87 1.23 -3.38
CA PRO A 26 10.75 1.14 -4.56
C PRO A 26 10.78 -0.24 -5.22
N PHE A 27 10.52 -1.31 -4.46
CA PHE A 27 10.41 -2.67 -5.01
C PHE A 27 9.06 -2.87 -5.69
N LEU A 28 7.97 -2.33 -5.12
CA LEU A 28 6.66 -2.34 -5.76
C LEU A 28 6.67 -1.59 -7.10
N ALA A 29 7.30 -0.41 -7.15
CA ALA A 29 7.41 0.34 -8.41
C ALA A 29 8.20 -0.43 -9.48
N GLY A 30 9.27 -1.11 -9.07
CA GLY A 30 10.03 -2.01 -9.95
C GLY A 30 9.22 -3.21 -10.44
N ALA A 31 8.46 -3.86 -9.55
CA ALA A 31 7.65 -5.04 -9.88
C ALA A 31 6.46 -4.70 -10.80
N LEU A 32 5.82 -3.55 -10.57
CA LEU A 32 4.69 -3.06 -11.38
C LEU A 32 5.14 -2.46 -12.72
N GLY A 33 6.44 -2.12 -12.85
CA GLY A 33 6.97 -1.45 -14.04
C GLY A 33 6.36 -0.07 -14.29
N SER A 34 5.65 0.50 -13.32
CA SER A 34 4.88 1.75 -13.45
C SER A 34 5.17 2.70 -12.28
N PRO A 35 5.35 4.00 -12.52
CA PRO A 35 5.55 4.97 -11.45
C PRO A 35 4.26 5.22 -10.68
N PHE A 36 4.37 5.53 -9.39
CA PHE A 36 3.25 5.96 -8.57
C PHE A 36 3.67 6.92 -7.46
N THR A 37 2.71 7.68 -6.96
CA THR A 37 2.87 8.53 -5.77
C THR A 37 2.21 7.84 -4.59
N ALA A 38 2.87 7.80 -3.45
CA ALA A 38 2.31 7.23 -2.24
C ALA A 38 2.59 8.10 -1.02
N VAL A 39 1.68 8.06 -0.06
CA VAL A 39 1.86 8.65 1.27
C VAL A 39 2.00 7.52 2.27
N THR A 40 3.10 7.52 3.01
CA THR A 40 3.43 6.47 3.99
C THR A 40 3.14 6.96 5.41
N GLN A 41 2.38 6.17 6.18
CA GLN A 41 2.04 6.49 7.55
C GLN A 41 1.84 5.20 8.36
N GLU A 42 2.49 5.11 9.52
CA GLU A 42 2.26 4.02 10.50
C GLU A 42 2.45 2.60 9.91
N GLY A 43 3.38 2.43 8.97
CA GLY A 43 3.64 1.13 8.31
C GLY A 43 2.74 0.82 7.11
N TRP A 44 1.76 1.68 6.83
CA TRP A 44 0.89 1.60 5.67
C TRP A 44 1.28 2.61 4.60
N SER A 45 0.88 2.33 3.37
CA SER A 45 1.02 3.26 2.24
C SER A 45 -0.32 3.47 1.55
N ALA A 46 -0.68 4.73 1.36
CA ALA A 46 -1.78 5.15 0.49
C ALA A 46 -1.21 5.54 -0.87
N ALA A 47 -1.29 4.63 -1.85
CA ALA A 47 -0.78 4.83 -3.20
C ALA A 47 -1.88 5.36 -4.13
N LEU A 48 -1.60 6.46 -4.82
CA LEU A 48 -2.47 6.99 -5.86
C LEU A 48 -2.34 6.10 -7.10
N VAL A 49 -3.48 5.57 -7.56
CA VAL A 49 -3.52 4.65 -8.70
C VAL A 49 -3.46 5.45 -9.99
N ALA A 50 -2.42 5.23 -10.78
CA ALA A 50 -2.30 5.84 -12.11
C ALA A 50 -3.29 5.21 -13.11
N PRO A 51 -3.73 5.96 -14.13
CA PRO A 51 -4.57 5.41 -15.19
C PRO A 51 -3.90 4.20 -15.86
N GLY A 52 -4.63 3.08 -15.96
CA GLY A 52 -4.13 1.83 -16.57
C GLY A 52 -3.43 0.86 -15.60
N VAL A 53 -3.25 1.25 -14.33
CA VAL A 53 -2.81 0.33 -13.27
C VAL A 53 -4.04 -0.30 -12.61
N ASP A 54 -4.04 -1.62 -12.48
CA ASP A 54 -5.08 -2.31 -11.73
C ASP A 54 -4.94 -2.00 -10.23
N PRO A 55 -5.91 -1.29 -9.61
CA PRO A 55 -5.84 -0.89 -8.21
C PRO A 55 -5.80 -2.10 -7.27
N VAL A 56 -6.43 -3.22 -7.67
CA VAL A 56 -6.47 -4.45 -6.86
C VAL A 56 -5.12 -5.14 -6.92
N ALA A 57 -4.50 -5.20 -8.10
CA ALA A 57 -3.16 -5.75 -8.25
C ALA A 57 -2.12 -4.95 -7.44
N LEU A 58 -2.24 -3.62 -7.42
CA LEU A 58 -1.39 -2.75 -6.59
C LEU A 58 -1.60 -3.01 -5.09
N ALA A 59 -2.87 -3.13 -4.66
CA ALA A 59 -3.23 -3.40 -3.27
C ALA A 59 -2.69 -4.77 -2.80
N ALA A 60 -2.83 -5.79 -3.65
CA ALA A 60 -2.34 -7.16 -3.45
C ALA A 60 -0.80 -7.27 -3.44
N ALA A 61 -0.10 -6.40 -4.18
CA ALA A 61 1.35 -6.46 -4.29
C ALA A 61 2.10 -6.01 -3.02
N GLY A 62 1.47 -5.18 -2.18
CA GLY A 62 2.11 -4.58 -1.00
C GLY A 62 2.53 -5.61 0.05
N ASP A 63 1.56 -6.38 0.55
CA ASP A 63 1.79 -7.52 1.42
C ASP A 63 0.72 -8.59 1.11
N PRO A 64 1.11 -9.73 0.51
CA PRO A 64 0.16 -10.76 0.10
C PRO A 64 -0.52 -11.45 1.29
N GLY A 65 0.03 -11.33 2.50
CA GLY A 65 -0.53 -11.92 3.73
C GLY A 65 -1.52 -11.02 4.46
N SER A 66 -1.67 -9.76 4.03
CA SER A 66 -2.47 -8.76 4.73
C SER A 66 -3.69 -8.32 3.91
N VAL A 67 -4.72 -7.87 4.60
CA VAL A 67 -5.87 -7.20 3.99
C VAL A 67 -5.42 -5.86 3.40
N SER A 68 -5.93 -5.52 2.23
CA SER A 68 -5.71 -4.23 1.58
C SER A 68 -7.04 -3.57 1.21
N VAL A 69 -7.06 -2.26 0.98
CA VAL A 69 -8.30 -1.52 0.73
C VAL A 69 -8.14 -0.61 -0.48
N VAL A 70 -9.11 -0.65 -1.40
CA VAL A 70 -9.18 0.25 -2.54
C VAL A 70 -10.33 1.23 -2.32
N LEU A 71 -10.03 2.52 -2.43
CA LEU A 71 -10.98 3.62 -2.27
C LEU A 71 -11.09 4.35 -3.61
N THR A 72 -12.31 4.59 -4.07
CA THR A 72 -12.56 5.47 -5.22
C THR A 72 -13.59 6.53 -4.85
N SER A 73 -13.38 7.77 -5.30
CA SER A 73 -14.36 8.84 -5.18
C SER A 73 -14.28 9.77 -6.38
N ASP A 74 -15.44 10.18 -6.88
CA ASP A 74 -15.59 11.32 -7.79
C ASP A 74 -16.21 12.54 -7.06
N GLY A 75 -16.45 12.42 -5.74
CA GLY A 75 -17.08 13.45 -4.90
C GLY A 75 -18.59 13.30 -4.74
N GLU A 76 -19.27 12.61 -5.66
CA GLU A 76 -20.70 12.29 -5.59
C GLU A 76 -20.91 10.82 -5.21
N SER A 77 -20.19 9.94 -5.90
CA SER A 77 -20.10 8.50 -5.68
C SER A 77 -18.78 8.13 -5.03
N ARG A 78 -18.85 7.18 -4.09
CA ARG A 78 -17.73 6.66 -3.31
C ARG A 78 -17.81 5.15 -3.29
N THR A 79 -16.67 4.50 -3.41
CA THR A 79 -16.56 3.05 -3.23
C THR A 79 -15.41 2.72 -2.30
N LEU A 80 -15.63 1.75 -1.43
CA LEU A 80 -14.60 1.14 -0.59
C LEU A 80 -14.65 -0.36 -0.81
N ARG A 81 -13.56 -0.93 -1.31
CA ARG A 81 -13.42 -2.37 -1.52
C ARG A 81 -12.35 -2.91 -0.59
N VAL A 82 -12.69 -3.94 0.18
CA VAL A 82 -11.74 -4.68 1.00
C VAL A 82 -11.24 -5.89 0.22
N CYS A 83 -9.93 -5.95 0.00
CA CYS A 83 -9.27 -7.03 -0.70
C CYS A 83 -8.67 -8.01 0.32
N PRO A 84 -9.08 -9.29 0.31
CA PRO A 84 -8.53 -10.28 1.22
C PRO A 84 -7.05 -10.56 0.94
N PRO A 85 -6.33 -11.18 1.91
CA PRO A 85 -4.97 -11.65 1.69
C PRO A 85 -4.91 -12.60 0.49
N VAL A 86 -3.99 -12.35 -0.44
CA VAL A 86 -3.79 -13.20 -1.61
C VAL A 86 -3.35 -14.61 -1.20
N THR A 87 -2.66 -14.75 -0.06
CA THR A 87 -2.28 -16.06 0.50
C THR A 87 -3.46 -16.90 0.96
N ALA A 88 -4.64 -16.30 1.17
CA ALA A 88 -5.85 -17.02 1.52
C ALA A 88 -6.60 -17.56 0.28
N LEU A 89 -6.16 -17.19 -0.93
CA LEU A 89 -6.75 -17.66 -2.19
C LEU A 89 -6.15 -19.01 -2.59
N GLU A 90 -7.00 -19.92 -3.05
CA GLU A 90 -6.63 -21.33 -3.25
C GLU A 90 -5.66 -21.57 -4.43
N SER A 91 -5.65 -20.65 -5.41
CA SER A 91 -4.93 -20.80 -6.68
C SER A 91 -4.37 -19.46 -7.16
N HIS A 92 -3.06 -19.42 -7.40
CA HIS A 92 -2.37 -18.23 -7.94
C HIS A 92 -2.72 -17.97 -9.43
N ALA A 93 -3.24 -18.97 -10.15
CA ALA A 93 -3.64 -18.84 -11.55
C ALA A 93 -4.97 -18.09 -11.70
N ASP A 94 -5.85 -18.19 -10.70
CA ASP A 94 -7.24 -17.71 -10.78
C ASP A 94 -7.53 -16.55 -9.80
N TRP A 95 -6.49 -16.02 -9.15
CA TRP A 95 -6.58 -14.92 -8.18
C TRP A 95 -7.44 -13.75 -8.67
N ARG A 96 -7.36 -13.38 -9.96
CA ARG A 96 -8.12 -12.29 -10.57
C ARG A 96 -9.61 -12.60 -10.63
N GLU A 97 -9.98 -13.84 -10.96
CA GLU A 97 -11.36 -14.29 -11.04
C GLU A 97 -11.95 -14.40 -9.63
N GLN A 98 -11.22 -15.01 -8.70
CA GLN A 98 -11.64 -15.09 -7.29
C GLN A 98 -11.80 -13.70 -6.65
N LEU A 99 -10.90 -12.76 -6.93
CA LEU A 99 -11.03 -11.39 -6.46
C LEU A 99 -12.21 -10.68 -7.11
N ALA A 100 -12.51 -10.94 -8.40
CA ALA A 100 -13.66 -10.38 -9.08
C ALA A 100 -14.98 -10.90 -8.47
N ASP A 101 -15.06 -12.20 -8.19
CA ASP A 101 -16.22 -12.81 -7.53
C ASP A 101 -16.44 -12.24 -6.13
N LEU A 102 -15.35 -12.05 -5.37
CA LEU A 102 -15.41 -11.43 -4.04
C LEU A 102 -15.69 -9.93 -4.09
N ALA A 103 -15.53 -9.27 -5.24
CA ALA A 103 -15.66 -7.82 -5.35
C ALA A 103 -17.05 -7.34 -4.94
N GLU A 104 -18.10 -8.06 -5.31
CA GLU A 104 -19.48 -7.70 -4.94
C GLU A 104 -19.71 -7.87 -3.44
N ALA A 105 -19.18 -8.95 -2.85
CA ALA A 105 -19.31 -9.25 -1.43
C ALA A 105 -18.46 -8.36 -0.52
N THR A 106 -17.44 -7.66 -1.04
CA THR A 106 -16.52 -6.85 -0.23
C THR A 106 -16.45 -5.38 -0.61
N THR A 107 -17.41 -4.89 -1.42
CA THR A 107 -17.46 -3.48 -1.84
C THR A 107 -18.66 -2.74 -1.25
N LEU A 108 -18.38 -1.73 -0.45
CA LEU A 108 -19.37 -0.72 -0.05
C LEU A 108 -19.44 0.38 -1.11
N ARG A 109 -20.65 0.76 -1.48
CA ARG A 109 -20.94 1.81 -2.47
C ARG A 109 -21.85 2.86 -1.85
N TRP A 110 -21.53 4.13 -2.11
CA TRP A 110 -22.33 5.27 -1.72
C TRP A 110 -22.43 6.20 -2.92
N GLY A 111 -23.60 6.75 -3.22
CA GLY A 111 -23.78 7.66 -4.36
C GLY A 111 -25.25 7.71 -4.78
N PRO A 112 -25.59 8.58 -5.75
CA PRO A 112 -26.89 8.51 -6.38
C PRO A 112 -27.05 7.12 -7.02
N GLU A 113 -28.12 6.40 -6.68
CA GLU A 113 -28.48 5.17 -7.39
C GLU A 113 -28.55 5.50 -8.89
N GLU A 114 -27.83 4.75 -9.73
CA GLU A 114 -28.08 4.74 -11.17
C GLU A 114 -29.53 4.28 -11.35
N ARG A 115 -30.45 5.25 -11.45
CA ARG A 115 -31.77 4.99 -11.98
C ARG A 115 -31.55 4.57 -13.42
N ASP A 116 -31.67 3.29 -13.65
CA ASP A 116 -31.71 2.70 -14.97
C ASP A 116 -32.91 3.33 -15.72
N GLU A 117 -32.68 4.43 -16.43
CA GLU A 117 -33.72 5.15 -17.21
C GLU A 117 -34.14 4.38 -18.48
N THR A 118 -33.71 3.12 -18.62
CA THR A 118 -33.99 2.28 -19.79
C THR A 118 -35.14 1.29 -19.56
N SER A 119 -36.27 1.73 -19.01
CA SER A 119 -37.61 1.13 -19.25
C SER A 119 -38.72 1.78 -18.43
N ALA A 120 -38.95 3.09 -18.61
CA ALA A 120 -40.21 3.70 -18.21
C ALA A 120 -41.24 3.56 -19.34
N VAL A 121 -41.89 2.42 -19.45
CA VAL A 121 -43.19 2.30 -20.14
C VAL A 121 -44.26 2.81 -19.18
N PRO A 122 -45.04 3.85 -19.51
CA PRO A 122 -46.02 4.39 -18.60
C PRO A 122 -47.29 3.53 -18.65
N GLY A 123 -47.54 2.77 -17.57
CA GLY A 123 -48.87 2.23 -17.31
C GLY A 123 -48.93 0.84 -16.69
N ALA A 124 -48.73 0.74 -15.39
CA ALA A 124 -49.44 -0.21 -14.53
C ALA A 124 -49.19 0.16 -13.06
N ALA A 125 -50.27 0.26 -12.29
CA ALA A 125 -50.23 0.53 -10.86
C ALA A 125 -49.74 -0.70 -10.08
N SER A 126 -49.09 -0.42 -8.93
CA SER A 126 -48.87 -1.32 -7.78
C SER A 126 -47.86 -2.46 -7.98
N VAL A 127 -46.65 -2.33 -7.43
CA VAL A 127 -46.27 -2.76 -6.06
C VAL A 127 -45.05 -1.91 -5.67
N VAL A 128 -45.07 -1.31 -4.47
CA VAL A 128 -43.89 -0.73 -3.85
C VAL A 128 -43.01 -1.89 -3.43
N ASP A 129 -42.05 -2.26 -4.26
CA ASP A 129 -40.92 -3.07 -3.85
C ASP A 129 -39.71 -2.13 -3.89
N SER A 130 -39.24 -1.73 -2.70
CA SER A 130 -38.03 -0.94 -2.54
C SER A 130 -36.84 -1.90 -2.52
N PRO A 131 -36.03 -2.02 -3.59
CA PRO A 131 -34.99 -3.03 -3.65
C PRO A 131 -33.61 -2.37 -3.48
N SER A 132 -33.40 -1.57 -2.43
CA SER A 132 -32.06 -1.03 -2.11
C SER A 132 -31.59 -1.24 -0.68
N ALA A 133 -32.37 -1.94 0.16
CA ALA A 133 -32.01 -2.22 1.55
C ALA A 133 -31.36 -3.61 1.78
N VAL A 134 -31.32 -4.49 0.77
CA VAL A 134 -30.97 -5.92 0.96
C VAL A 134 -29.52 -6.25 0.58
N GLU A 135 -28.82 -5.41 -0.17
CA GLU A 135 -27.41 -5.67 -0.57
C GLU A 135 -26.39 -5.33 0.53
N SER A 136 -26.68 -4.37 1.39
CA SER A 136 -25.73 -3.89 2.41
C SER A 136 -25.38 -4.88 3.54
N PRO A 137 -26.27 -5.71 4.11
CA PRO A 137 -25.94 -6.50 5.29
C PRO A 137 -24.93 -7.63 5.03
N ALA A 138 -25.05 -8.34 3.89
CA ALA A 138 -24.13 -9.43 3.55
C ALA A 138 -22.71 -8.91 3.25
N VAL A 139 -22.60 -7.73 2.64
CA VAL A 139 -21.32 -7.05 2.40
C VAL A 139 -20.68 -6.62 3.72
N VAL A 140 -21.47 -6.03 4.63
CA VAL A 140 -20.99 -5.62 5.95
C VAL A 140 -20.51 -6.82 6.77
N GLU A 141 -21.22 -7.95 6.72
CA GLU A 141 -20.81 -9.19 7.40
C GLU A 141 -19.50 -9.75 6.83
N SER A 142 -19.35 -9.75 5.51
CA SER A 142 -18.13 -10.19 4.83
C SER A 142 -16.93 -9.30 5.20
N ILE A 143 -17.10 -7.99 5.20
CA ILE A 143 -16.05 -7.04 5.62
C ILE A 143 -15.74 -7.20 7.11
N ALA A 144 -16.76 -7.36 7.96
CA ALA A 144 -16.57 -7.58 9.39
C ALA A 144 -15.76 -8.85 9.67
N SER A 145 -16.02 -9.92 8.91
CA SER A 145 -15.25 -11.17 8.98
C SER A 145 -13.79 -10.97 8.53
N LEU A 146 -13.57 -10.27 7.41
CA LEU A 146 -12.21 -10.03 6.88
C LEU A 146 -11.37 -9.11 7.77
N CYS A 147 -12.00 -8.16 8.46
CA CYS A 147 -11.32 -7.19 9.31
C CYS A 147 -11.40 -7.51 10.81
N ASP A 148 -11.87 -8.70 11.18
CA ASP A 148 -12.06 -9.14 12.57
C ASP A 148 -12.81 -8.12 13.45
N LEU A 149 -13.90 -7.55 12.92
CA LEU A 149 -14.67 -6.51 13.63
C LEU A 149 -15.52 -7.10 14.76
N ASP A 150 -15.54 -6.40 15.89
CA ASP A 150 -16.46 -6.73 16.98
C ASP A 150 -17.94 -6.40 16.62
N PRO A 151 -18.94 -7.00 17.30
CA PRO A 151 -20.35 -6.76 16.97
C PRO A 151 -20.79 -5.30 17.04
N ALA A 152 -20.17 -4.49 17.91
CA ALA A 152 -20.50 -3.07 18.04
C ALA A 152 -19.91 -2.26 16.87
N ALA A 153 -18.73 -2.64 16.38
CA ALA A 153 -18.11 -2.07 15.19
C ALA A 153 -18.89 -2.46 13.93
N THR A 154 -19.31 -3.73 13.79
CA THR A 154 -20.16 -4.19 12.68
C THR A 154 -21.46 -3.40 12.60
N ALA A 155 -22.14 -3.15 13.73
CA ALA A 155 -23.35 -2.33 13.76
C ALA A 155 -23.09 -0.86 13.34
N ARG A 156 -21.92 -0.29 13.67
CA ARG A 156 -21.54 1.05 13.20
C ARG A 156 -21.26 1.07 11.70
N LEU A 157 -20.57 0.04 11.19
CA LEU A 157 -20.30 -0.10 9.76
C LEU A 157 -21.62 -0.20 8.97
N GLU A 158 -22.59 -0.95 9.48
CA GLU A 158 -23.92 -1.06 8.89
C GLU A 158 -24.64 0.30 8.84
N ASN A 159 -24.54 1.09 9.91
CA ASN A 159 -25.11 2.45 9.93
C ASN A 159 -24.45 3.37 8.90
N TYR A 160 -23.13 3.28 8.72
CA TYR A 160 -22.40 4.03 7.70
C TYR A 160 -22.74 3.57 6.27
N ALA A 161 -22.96 2.26 6.07
CA ALA A 161 -23.40 1.72 4.79
C ALA A 161 -24.78 2.27 4.40
N ARG A 162 -25.73 2.32 5.35
CA ARG A 162 -27.10 2.80 5.07
C ARG A 162 -27.23 4.31 4.95
N THR A 163 -26.34 5.10 5.57
CA THR A 163 -26.52 6.56 5.70
C THR A 163 -25.38 7.33 5.04
N PRO A 164 -25.48 7.70 3.74
CA PRO A 164 -24.41 8.37 3.00
C PRO A 164 -24.21 9.86 3.34
N SER A 165 -24.55 10.33 4.55
CA SER A 165 -24.82 11.75 4.80
C SER A 165 -23.66 12.60 5.35
N SER A 166 -22.42 12.13 5.29
CA SER A 166 -21.27 12.88 5.84
C SER A 166 -20.11 13.01 4.86
N ALA A 167 -19.55 14.22 4.77
CA ALA A 167 -18.29 14.49 4.08
C ALA A 167 -17.10 13.70 4.66
N LEU A 168 -17.25 13.19 5.89
CA LEU A 168 -16.23 12.42 6.62
C LEU A 168 -16.56 10.92 6.67
N LEU A 169 -17.46 10.44 5.81
CA LEU A 169 -17.90 9.05 5.82
C LEU A 169 -16.72 8.08 5.62
N LEU A 170 -15.89 8.30 4.59
CA LEU A 170 -14.74 7.43 4.31
C LEU A 170 -13.71 7.48 5.45
N GLU A 171 -13.47 8.65 6.05
CA GLU A 171 -12.59 8.76 7.22
C GLU A 171 -13.12 7.95 8.41
N SER A 172 -14.43 8.04 8.66
CA SER A 172 -15.08 7.33 9.77
C SER A 172 -15.04 5.81 9.56
N VAL A 173 -15.22 5.34 8.32
CA VAL A 173 -15.12 3.92 7.98
C VAL A 173 -13.68 3.44 8.13
N LEU A 174 -12.68 4.17 7.60
CA LEU A 174 -11.27 3.78 7.77
C LEU A 174 -10.85 3.74 9.23
N GLN A 175 -11.27 4.73 10.03
CA GLN A 175 -11.00 4.74 11.46
C GLN A 175 -11.65 3.54 12.18
N LEU A 176 -12.86 3.15 11.78
CA LEU A 176 -13.54 1.97 12.31
C LEU A 176 -12.79 0.67 11.99
N LEU A 177 -12.21 0.59 10.79
CA LEU A 177 -11.39 -0.53 10.35
C LEU A 177 -9.95 -0.51 10.92
N GLY A 178 -9.59 0.52 11.71
CA GLY A 178 -8.23 0.69 12.22
C GLY A 178 -7.20 1.07 11.15
N LEU A 179 -7.65 1.61 10.01
CA LEU A 179 -6.85 1.93 8.84
C LEU A 179 -6.50 3.44 8.79
N PRO A 180 -5.35 3.80 8.17
CA PRO A 180 -4.98 5.20 7.99
C PRO A 180 -6.01 6.03 7.22
N VAL A 181 -6.51 7.09 7.86
CA VAL A 181 -7.50 8.01 7.26
C VAL A 181 -6.92 8.87 6.13
N VAL A 182 -5.61 8.86 5.93
CA VAL A 182 -4.92 9.63 4.88
C VAL A 182 -5.44 9.29 3.49
N ALA A 183 -5.82 8.03 3.25
CA ALA A 183 -6.36 7.60 1.97
C ALA A 183 -7.69 8.27 1.64
N ALA A 184 -8.59 8.42 2.62
CA ALA A 184 -9.84 9.16 2.45
C ALA A 184 -9.59 10.65 2.12
N LYS A 185 -8.60 11.27 2.78
CA LYS A 185 -8.25 12.69 2.54
C LYS A 185 -7.69 12.91 1.12
N ILE A 186 -6.90 11.97 0.61
CA ILE A 186 -6.35 12.02 -0.75
C ILE A 186 -7.45 11.84 -1.80
N VAL A 187 -8.33 10.84 -1.59
CA VAL A 187 -9.43 10.48 -2.50
C VAL A 187 -10.46 11.60 -2.58
N GLU A 188 -10.87 12.17 -1.45
CA GLU A 188 -11.82 13.30 -1.38
C GLU A 188 -11.18 14.66 -1.73
N GLN A 189 -9.89 14.69 -2.08
CA GLN A 189 -9.13 15.89 -2.44
C GLN A 189 -9.18 16.99 -1.35
N GLN A 190 -9.23 16.59 -0.07
CA GLN A 190 -9.31 17.55 1.03
C GLN A 190 -7.99 18.31 1.25
N ARG A 191 -6.87 17.73 0.82
CA ARG A 191 -5.51 18.31 0.86
C ARG A 191 -4.73 17.92 -0.37
N GLU A 192 -3.73 18.73 -0.70
CA GLU A 192 -2.82 18.40 -1.78
C GLU A 192 -1.80 17.33 -1.34
N LEU A 193 -1.36 16.49 -2.27
CA LEU A 193 -0.47 15.36 -1.97
C LEU A 193 0.84 15.80 -1.29
N HIS A 194 1.35 16.96 -1.69
CA HIS A 194 2.62 17.51 -1.19
C HIS A 194 2.52 18.07 0.24
N GLU A 195 1.31 18.26 0.76
CA GLU A 195 1.07 18.73 2.14
C GLU A 195 1.12 17.59 3.16
N PHE A 196 1.09 16.33 2.70
CA PHE A 196 1.19 15.18 3.58
C PHE A 196 2.65 14.88 3.92
N GLU A 197 2.91 14.67 5.20
CA GLU A 197 4.17 14.09 5.65
C GLU A 197 4.29 12.66 5.12
N GLY A 198 5.48 12.26 4.69
CA GLY A 198 5.71 10.90 4.15
C GLY A 198 5.28 10.69 2.71
N VAL A 199 4.98 11.76 1.95
CA VAL A 199 4.75 11.68 0.51
C VAL A 199 6.06 11.33 -0.23
N GLY A 200 5.96 10.40 -1.18
CA GLY A 200 7.06 10.00 -2.04
C GLY A 200 6.57 9.67 -3.45
N GLU A 201 7.40 10.02 -4.44
CA GLU A 201 7.25 9.57 -5.81
C GLU A 201 8.21 8.40 -6.04
N TYR A 202 7.69 7.31 -6.60
CA TYR A 202 8.41 6.07 -6.78
C TYR A 202 8.45 5.71 -8.25
N GLU A 203 9.65 5.66 -8.82
CA GLU A 203 9.89 5.27 -10.20
C GLU A 203 10.29 3.80 -10.31
N PRO A 204 9.92 3.10 -11.40
CA PRO A 204 10.37 1.74 -11.65
C PRO A 204 11.89 1.67 -11.82
N ARG A 205 12.53 0.85 -10.99
CA ARG A 205 13.98 0.65 -11.02
C ARG A 205 14.32 -0.83 -10.92
N THR A 206 15.56 -1.17 -11.26
CA THR A 206 16.07 -2.53 -11.08
C THR A 206 16.19 -2.84 -9.58
N THR A 207 16.09 -4.12 -9.21
CA THR A 207 16.09 -4.56 -7.81
C THR A 207 17.27 -4.04 -7.00
N GLY A 208 18.47 -3.95 -7.60
CA GLY A 208 19.65 -3.40 -6.93
C GLY A 208 19.53 -1.91 -6.62
N LEU A 209 18.95 -1.12 -7.53
CA LEU A 209 18.68 0.30 -7.30
C LEU A 209 17.53 0.51 -6.31
N SER A 210 16.48 -0.31 -6.38
CA SER A 210 15.39 -0.31 -5.40
C SER A 210 15.90 -0.59 -3.99
N LEU A 211 16.89 -1.48 -3.83
CA LEU A 211 17.54 -1.77 -2.54
C LEU A 211 18.32 -0.56 -2.00
N LEU A 212 19.06 0.14 -2.86
CA LEU A 212 19.78 1.36 -2.46
C LEU A 212 18.80 2.48 -2.07
N ASP A 213 17.72 2.65 -2.84
CA ASP A 213 16.68 3.62 -2.53
C ASP A 213 15.99 3.27 -1.21
N ALA A 214 15.57 2.01 -1.02
CA ALA A 214 14.94 1.51 0.19
C ALA A 214 15.78 1.76 1.44
N ALA A 215 17.08 1.48 1.37
CA ALA A 215 17.99 1.67 2.50
C ALA A 215 18.19 3.15 2.89
N SER A 216 17.95 4.06 1.94
CA SER A 216 18.04 5.51 2.18
C SER A 216 16.74 6.11 2.75
N VAL A 217 15.63 5.37 2.73
CA VAL A 217 14.32 5.83 3.19
C VAL A 217 14.13 5.48 4.66
N GLU A 218 13.65 6.45 5.45
CA GLU A 218 13.26 6.20 6.84
C GLU A 218 11.89 5.49 6.86
N PRO A 219 11.77 4.35 7.56
CA PRO A 219 10.49 3.66 7.71
C PRO A 219 9.50 4.51 8.52
N SER A 220 8.20 4.39 8.23
CA SER A 220 7.11 5.00 8.99
C SER A 220 6.59 4.08 10.11
N GLY A 221 6.83 2.76 10.01
CA GLY A 221 6.39 1.77 11.00
C GLY A 221 7.20 1.77 12.30
N ASN A 222 6.68 1.06 13.32
CA ASN A 222 7.27 1.01 14.68
C ASN A 222 7.90 -0.34 15.05
N ASP A 223 7.96 -1.27 14.12
CA ASP A 223 8.47 -2.62 14.35
C ASP A 223 9.98 -2.65 14.64
N VAL A 224 10.47 -3.81 15.09
CA VAL A 224 11.89 -4.00 15.41
C VAL A 224 12.76 -3.75 14.18
N LEU A 225 12.36 -4.26 13.01
CA LEU A 225 13.08 -4.02 11.76
C LEU A 225 13.08 -2.54 11.37
N ALA A 226 11.93 -1.87 11.49
CA ALA A 226 11.83 -0.43 11.26
C ALA A 226 12.75 0.36 12.20
N ARG A 227 12.85 -0.04 13.47
CA ARG A 227 13.80 0.55 14.44
C ARG A 227 15.26 0.35 14.04
N ILE A 228 15.63 -0.84 13.59
CA ILE A 228 16.99 -1.14 13.13
C ILE A 228 17.33 -0.33 11.89
N GLN A 229 16.45 -0.33 10.89
CA GLN A 229 16.65 0.44 9.66
C GLN A 229 16.74 1.94 9.94
N ARG A 230 15.86 2.46 10.80
CA ARG A 230 15.90 3.86 11.25
C ARG A 230 17.22 4.18 11.95
N ALA A 231 17.78 3.26 12.72
CA ALA A 231 19.10 3.45 13.33
C ALA A 231 20.21 3.58 12.27
N TYR A 232 20.18 2.76 11.21
CA TYR A 232 21.14 2.87 10.10
C TYR A 232 20.99 4.18 9.31
N VAL A 233 19.76 4.60 9.01
CA VAL A 233 19.50 5.87 8.31
C VAL A 233 19.97 7.07 9.14
N ARG A 234 19.70 7.07 10.46
CA ARG A 234 20.10 8.16 11.35
C ARG A 234 21.59 8.16 11.66
N ARG A 235 22.22 6.99 11.73
CA ARG A 235 23.64 6.80 12.03
C ARG A 235 24.32 5.96 10.94
N PRO A 236 24.52 6.52 9.74
CA PRO A 236 25.08 5.77 8.60
C PRO A 236 26.50 5.25 8.88
N ALA A 237 27.25 5.88 9.79
CA ALA A 237 28.57 5.39 10.20
C ALA A 237 28.57 3.94 10.73
N LEU A 238 27.43 3.42 11.21
CA LEU A 238 27.28 2.02 11.59
C LEU A 238 27.53 1.08 10.39
N LEU A 239 27.09 1.45 9.18
CA LEU A 239 27.33 0.67 7.96
C LEU A 239 28.82 0.62 7.62
N LEU A 240 29.56 1.72 7.82
CA LEU A 240 31.01 1.72 7.65
C LEU A 240 31.73 0.87 8.70
N ALA A 241 31.25 0.86 9.95
CA ALA A 241 31.83 0.03 11.00
C ALA A 241 31.66 -1.46 10.68
N VAL A 242 30.47 -1.86 10.20
CA VAL A 242 30.16 -3.23 9.76
C VAL A 242 31.02 -3.61 8.54
N GLY A 243 31.00 -2.79 7.47
CA GLY A 243 31.82 -3.05 6.29
C GLY A 243 33.33 -3.06 6.57
N GLY A 244 33.80 -2.23 7.53
CA GLY A 244 35.19 -2.26 7.99
C GLY A 244 35.55 -3.56 8.72
N ALA A 245 34.64 -4.11 9.52
CA ALA A 245 34.83 -5.40 10.19
C ALA A 245 34.87 -6.56 9.17
N GLU A 246 33.98 -6.54 8.17
CA GLU A 246 33.96 -7.51 7.07
C GLU A 246 35.24 -7.47 6.25
N ILE A 247 35.78 -6.28 5.93
CA ILE A 247 37.08 -6.14 5.26
C ILE A 247 38.20 -6.78 6.11
N ALA A 248 38.22 -6.52 7.42
CA ALA A 248 39.23 -7.07 8.31
C ALA A 248 39.16 -8.62 8.37
N LEU A 249 37.95 -9.18 8.47
CA LEU A 249 37.73 -10.62 8.43
C LEU A 249 38.10 -11.22 7.07
N GLY A 250 37.67 -10.60 5.97
CA GLY A 250 37.98 -11.00 4.60
C GLY A 250 39.48 -11.01 4.34
N ALA A 251 40.22 -9.98 4.77
CA ALA A 251 41.67 -9.92 4.67
C ALA A 251 42.36 -11.01 5.51
N GLY A 252 41.86 -11.29 6.72
CA GLY A 252 42.35 -12.38 7.56
C GLY A 252 42.17 -13.75 6.90
N LEU A 253 41.00 -14.02 6.33
CA LEU A 253 40.70 -15.26 5.60
C LEU A 253 41.53 -15.39 4.32
N ALA A 254 41.72 -14.32 3.55
CA ALA A 254 42.60 -14.31 2.38
C ALA A 254 44.06 -14.59 2.76
N GLY A 255 44.54 -13.98 3.85
CA GLY A 255 45.88 -14.20 4.38
C GLY A 255 46.11 -15.64 4.88
N LEU A 256 45.06 -16.30 5.38
CA LEU A 256 45.11 -17.73 5.72
C LEU A 256 45.06 -18.62 4.46
N ALA A 257 44.24 -18.26 3.47
CA ALA A 257 44.14 -18.97 2.19
C ALA A 257 45.47 -18.93 1.40
N SER A 258 46.18 -17.80 1.42
CA SER A 258 47.45 -17.61 0.69
C SER A 258 48.60 -18.46 1.23
N ARG A 259 48.49 -18.95 2.48
CA ARG A 259 49.46 -19.90 3.08
C ARG A 259 49.31 -21.33 2.53
N GLY A 260 48.27 -21.60 1.74
CA GLY A 260 48.04 -22.91 1.11
C GLY A 260 47.47 -23.98 2.06
N GLY A 261 47.17 -25.15 1.51
CA GLY A 261 46.63 -26.30 2.26
C GLY A 261 45.23 -26.75 1.81
N ARG A 262 44.72 -27.83 2.42
CA ARG A 262 43.44 -28.48 2.03
C ARG A 262 42.22 -27.56 2.12
N GLY A 263 42.27 -26.51 2.97
CA GLY A 263 41.17 -25.56 3.17
C GLY A 263 41.28 -24.23 2.42
N ALA A 264 42.34 -24.01 1.63
CA ALA A 264 42.63 -22.69 1.04
C ALA A 264 41.53 -22.16 0.12
N LYS A 265 40.89 -23.03 -0.67
CA LYS A 265 39.77 -22.65 -1.55
C LYS A 265 38.55 -22.17 -0.78
N LEU A 266 38.20 -22.84 0.33
CA LEU A 266 37.05 -22.48 1.16
C LEU A 266 37.27 -21.14 1.87
N LEU A 267 38.48 -20.91 2.39
CA LEU A 267 38.86 -19.64 3.02
C LEU A 267 38.89 -18.50 1.98
N GLY A 268 39.36 -18.78 0.76
CA GLY A 268 39.33 -17.81 -0.34
C GLY A 268 37.91 -17.43 -0.76
N SER A 269 36.99 -18.39 -0.87
CA SER A 269 35.58 -18.10 -1.16
C SER A 269 34.90 -17.33 -0.02
N ALA A 270 35.17 -17.70 1.24
CA ALA A 270 34.64 -16.97 2.39
C ALA A 270 35.17 -15.52 2.44
N SER A 271 36.45 -15.31 2.12
CA SER A 271 37.04 -13.98 1.99
C SER A 271 36.36 -13.15 0.89
N ALA A 272 36.12 -13.73 -0.28
CA ALA A 272 35.43 -13.06 -1.38
C ALA A 272 33.99 -12.64 -1.00
N LEU A 273 33.28 -13.49 -0.25
CA LEU A 273 31.96 -13.14 0.29
C LEU A 273 32.04 -11.95 1.26
N MET A 274 33.01 -11.94 2.18
CA MET A 274 33.21 -10.83 3.11
C MET A 274 33.49 -9.51 2.38
N PHE A 275 34.32 -9.53 1.32
CA PHE A 275 34.58 -8.32 0.54
C PHE A 275 33.36 -7.85 -0.28
N SER A 276 32.55 -8.79 -0.77
CA SER A 276 31.30 -8.47 -1.46
C SER A 276 30.31 -7.80 -0.51
N ASP A 277 30.16 -8.31 0.71
CA ASP A 277 29.28 -7.72 1.73
C ASP A 277 29.74 -6.31 2.11
N ALA A 278 31.05 -6.13 2.32
CA ALA A 278 31.62 -4.82 2.65
C ALA A 278 31.39 -3.77 1.54
N ALA A 279 31.44 -4.20 0.27
CA ALA A 279 31.13 -3.35 -0.86
C ALA A 279 29.66 -2.91 -0.85
N VAL A 280 28.74 -3.83 -0.50
CA VAL A 280 27.31 -3.52 -0.32
C VAL A 280 27.11 -2.54 0.82
N GLN A 281 27.72 -2.77 2.00
CA GLN A 281 27.63 -1.84 3.14
C GLN A 281 28.12 -0.43 2.78
N THR A 282 29.19 -0.34 1.99
CA THR A 282 29.75 0.94 1.52
C THR A 282 28.82 1.63 0.52
N ALA A 283 28.20 0.89 -0.40
CA ALA A 283 27.22 1.44 -1.33
C ALA A 283 25.96 1.95 -0.61
N LEU A 284 25.47 1.19 0.37
CA LEU A 284 24.35 1.61 1.24
C LEU A 284 24.67 2.89 2.00
N TRP A 285 25.86 2.97 2.59
CA TRP A 285 26.33 4.18 3.26
C TRP A 285 26.35 5.40 2.31
N ALA A 286 26.86 5.21 1.09
CA ALA A 286 26.93 6.28 0.10
C ALA A 286 25.52 6.77 -0.29
N ALA A 287 24.58 5.84 -0.48
CA ALA A 287 23.18 6.15 -0.80
C ALA A 287 22.50 6.96 0.33
N VAL A 288 22.59 6.48 1.58
CA VAL A 288 22.04 7.17 2.76
C VAL A 288 22.65 8.57 2.90
N ARG A 289 23.97 8.70 2.71
CA ARG A 289 24.67 9.99 2.83
C ARG A 289 24.32 10.97 1.72
N ALA A 290 24.16 10.49 0.48
CA ALA A 290 23.78 11.33 -0.65
C ALA A 290 22.40 11.95 -0.45
N ARG A 291 21.45 11.17 0.09
CA ARG A 291 20.08 11.65 0.35
C ARG A 291 20.02 12.70 1.47
N LYS A 292 20.80 12.54 2.55
CA LYS A 292 20.86 13.53 3.65
C LYS A 292 21.43 14.90 3.22
N ARG A 293 22.09 14.98 2.07
CA ARG A 293 22.65 16.23 1.53
C ARG A 293 21.72 16.97 0.58
N ARG A 294 20.62 16.34 0.16
CA ARG A 294 19.55 16.97 -0.62
C ARG A 294 18.55 17.61 0.35
#